data_AF-A0AAP0QU82-F1
#
_entry.id   AF-A0AAP0QU82-F1
#
_cell.length_a   1.000
_cell.length_b   1.000
_cell.length_c   1.000
_cell.angle_alpha   90.00
_cell.angle_beta   90.00
_cell.angle_gamma   90.00
#
_symmetry.space_group_name_H-M   'P 1'
#
loop_
_entity.id
_entity.type
_entity.pdbx_description
1 polymer ?
#
loop_
_entity_poly.entity_id
_entity_poly.type
_entity_poly.pdbx_seq_one_letter_code
_entity_poly.pdbx_strand_id
1 'polypeptide(L)'
;MVYLAAPKCLFPPEPEHYRGPKLKVAIIGAGLAGMSTAGELLDQGHEVDIDESRSFIGVNPVVKALVDPDGALKDIRDLDSISFSVWFLSKGGTRTSIQRMWDPVAYALGFIDCDNISAWCMLTIFTLFATKTEASLLRMLKGSPDVYLSGPIRKHITDKGGRFHLRWGCREILYDKSANGETYVKGLAMSKATDKKVVQAEAYVTACDVPGIKRLLPSSWREMKIFNNIYELVGVPAVTVQLRYNGWVTELQDLERSRQLRQALGLDDLLYTPHADFSCFADLALTSPEDYYREGQGSLLQCVLTPGDPYMPLPNDEIIRRVAKQVLALFPSSQGLEVIWSSVVKIGQSLYHEGPGKDPFRPDQKTPVKNLFLAGSYTKQDYIDSMEGASLSGRQASAYIRNAREELVALGKQLAAFESQELMEAPTTTNDELSLV
;
A
#
# COMPACT_ATOMS: atom_id res chain seq x y z
N MET A 1 -32.53 24.44 -14.43
CA MET A 1 -31.46 25.24 -13.81
C MET A 1 -32.07 26.02 -12.66
N VAL A 2 -31.83 25.60 -11.42
CA VAL A 2 -32.19 26.38 -10.24
C VAL A 2 -30.95 27.18 -9.88
N TYR A 3 -31.00 28.49 -10.05
CA TYR A 3 -29.97 29.39 -9.53
C TYR A 3 -30.08 29.39 -8.00
N LEU A 4 -29.19 28.66 -7.33
CA LEU A 4 -28.95 28.87 -5.91
C LEU A 4 -28.28 30.23 -5.75
N ALA A 5 -28.93 31.14 -5.03
CA ALA A 5 -28.28 32.35 -4.55
C ALA A 5 -27.02 31.96 -3.78
N ALA A 6 -25.91 32.69 -4.00
CA ALA A 6 -24.66 32.45 -3.29
C ALA A 6 -24.95 32.35 -1.77
N PRO A 7 -24.45 31.31 -1.07
CA PRO A 7 -24.65 31.21 0.37
C PRO A 7 -24.09 32.48 1.00
N LYS A 8 -24.87 33.09 1.90
CA LYS A 8 -24.34 34.12 2.82
C LYS A 8 -23.06 33.56 3.43
N CYS A 9 -21.97 34.32 3.35
CA CYS A 9 -20.66 33.91 3.86
C CYS A 9 -20.83 33.29 5.26
N LEU A 10 -20.29 32.08 5.46
CA LEU A 10 -20.27 31.39 6.76
C LEU A 10 -19.45 32.16 7.82
N PHE A 11 -18.66 33.13 7.37
CA PHE A 11 -17.82 33.96 8.21
C PHE A 11 -18.54 35.28 8.49
N PRO A 12 -18.68 35.67 9.77
CA PRO A 12 -19.13 37.02 10.11
C PRO A 12 -18.18 38.07 9.48
N PRO A 13 -18.67 39.30 9.23
CA PRO A 13 -17.79 40.39 8.83
C PRO A 13 -16.69 40.61 9.87
N GLU A 14 -15.52 41.10 9.44
CA GLU A 14 -14.43 41.44 10.37
C GLU A 14 -14.96 42.36 11.48
N PRO A 15 -14.61 42.09 12.76
CA PRO A 15 -15.05 42.94 13.86
C PRO A 15 -14.55 44.37 13.66
N GLU A 16 -15.44 45.35 13.88
CA GLU A 16 -15.06 46.76 13.82
C GLU A 16 -13.96 47.07 14.83
N HIS A 17 -13.03 47.98 14.48
CA HIS A 17 -11.97 48.43 15.39
C HIS A 17 -12.55 48.91 16.73
N TYR A 18 -12.29 48.15 17.79
CA TYR A 18 -12.74 48.46 19.13
C TYR A 18 -12.08 49.74 19.65
N ARG A 19 -12.89 50.73 20.03
CA ARG A 19 -12.43 52.03 20.58
C ARG A 19 -12.68 52.18 22.09
N GLY A 20 -13.04 51.09 22.77
CA GLY A 20 -13.33 51.08 24.20
C GLY A 20 -12.07 50.89 25.07
N PRO A 21 -12.24 50.78 26.39
CA PRO A 21 -11.13 50.56 27.32
C PRO A 21 -10.45 49.20 27.10
N LYS A 22 -9.12 49.19 27.20
CA LYS A 22 -8.26 48.00 27.07
C LYS A 22 -8.55 46.99 28.19
N LEU A 23 -8.82 45.74 27.82
CA LEU A 23 -9.05 44.63 28.75
C LEU A 23 -7.80 43.76 28.86
N LYS A 24 -7.66 43.05 29.99
CA LYS A 24 -6.74 41.92 30.15
C LYS A 24 -7.56 40.64 30.12
N VAL A 25 -7.24 39.74 29.19
CA VAL A 25 -8.02 38.52 28.93
C VAL A 25 -7.12 37.30 29.11
N ALA A 26 -7.52 36.40 30.01
CA ALA A 26 -6.87 35.10 30.18
C ALA A 26 -7.59 34.04 29.34
N ILE A 27 -6.85 33.30 28.53
CA ILE A 27 -7.36 32.22 27.67
C ILE A 27 -6.77 30.89 28.14
N ILE A 28 -7.62 29.91 28.39
CA ILE A 28 -7.20 28.55 28.75
C ILE A 28 -7.23 27.66 27.51
N GLY A 29 -6.05 27.21 27.07
CA GLY A 29 -5.84 26.33 25.92
C GLY A 29 -5.36 27.05 24.66
N ALA A 30 -4.22 26.62 24.13
CA ALA A 30 -3.57 27.23 22.96
C ALA A 30 -3.81 26.42 21.67
N GLY A 31 -5.04 25.92 21.49
CA GLY A 31 -5.51 25.35 20.22
C GLY A 31 -5.89 26.43 19.20
N LEU A 32 -6.30 26.03 17.98
CA LEU A 32 -6.74 26.96 16.93
C LEU A 32 -7.78 27.99 17.41
N ALA A 33 -8.76 27.55 18.22
CA ALA A 33 -9.78 28.44 18.77
C ALA A 33 -9.19 29.46 19.77
N GLY A 34 -8.31 29.02 20.68
CA GLY A 34 -7.67 29.91 21.65
C GLY A 34 -6.74 30.91 20.98
N MET A 35 -5.94 30.47 20.00
CA MET A 35 -5.06 31.34 19.21
C MET A 35 -5.84 32.32 18.32
N SER A 36 -6.92 31.88 17.69
CA SER A 36 -7.80 32.76 16.91
C SER A 36 -8.46 33.81 17.80
N THR A 37 -8.97 33.41 18.97
CA THR A 37 -9.52 34.34 19.97
C THR A 37 -8.47 35.35 20.42
N ALA A 38 -7.24 34.89 20.68
CA ALA A 38 -6.14 35.77 21.06
C ALA A 38 -5.78 36.78 19.96
N GLY A 39 -5.68 36.33 18.71
CA GLY A 39 -5.41 37.20 17.56
C GLY A 39 -6.43 38.32 17.44
N GLU A 40 -7.73 37.97 17.44
CA GLU A 40 -8.82 38.94 17.36
C GLU A 40 -8.83 39.95 18.53
N LEU A 41 -8.54 39.49 19.75
CA LEU A 41 -8.48 40.36 20.93
C LEU A 41 -7.26 41.30 20.89
N LEU A 42 -6.12 40.83 20.39
CA LEU A 42 -4.91 41.63 20.23
C LEU A 42 -5.09 42.70 19.13
N ASP A 43 -5.74 42.35 18.02
CA ASP A 43 -6.07 43.29 16.93
C ASP A 43 -7.06 44.38 17.40
N GLN A 44 -7.93 44.05 18.36
CA GLN A 44 -8.79 45.00 19.07
C GLN A 44 -8.06 45.83 20.14
N GLY A 45 -6.76 45.61 20.34
CA GLY A 45 -5.91 46.37 21.26
C GLY A 45 -5.94 45.90 22.72
N HIS A 46 -6.45 44.70 23.00
CA HIS A 46 -6.46 44.11 24.35
C HIS A 46 -5.11 43.51 24.76
N GLU A 47 -4.95 43.22 26.05
CA GLU A 47 -3.87 42.39 26.60
C GLU A 47 -4.38 40.95 26.74
N VAL A 48 -3.60 39.97 26.28
CA VAL A 48 -3.98 38.55 26.30
C VAL A 48 -2.87 37.72 26.92
N ASP A 49 -3.22 36.90 27.90
CA ASP A 49 -2.39 35.82 28.43
C ASP A 49 -3.03 34.48 28.03
N ILE A 50 -2.25 33.55 27.47
CA ILE A 50 -2.72 32.21 27.09
C ILE A 50 -1.98 31.17 27.93
N ASP A 51 -2.73 30.39 28.69
CA ASP A 51 -2.21 29.28 29.49
C ASP A 51 -2.53 27.94 28.80
N GLU A 52 -1.50 27.14 28.51
CA GLU A 52 -1.64 25.80 27.93
C GLU A 52 -1.07 24.74 28.87
N SER A 53 -1.86 23.70 29.10
CA SER A 53 -1.49 22.54 29.93
C SER A 53 -0.38 21.68 29.32
N ARG A 54 -0.21 21.73 27.99
CA ARG A 54 0.75 20.95 27.21
C ARG A 54 2.04 21.73 26.97
N SER A 55 3.15 21.02 26.79
CA SER A 55 4.46 21.62 26.48
C SER A 55 4.59 22.16 25.05
N PHE A 56 3.49 22.21 24.29
CA PHE A 56 3.45 22.60 22.88
C PHE A 56 2.10 23.22 22.50
N ILE A 57 2.12 24.17 21.56
CA ILE A 57 0.97 24.96 21.08
C ILE A 57 0.53 24.45 19.71
N GLY A 58 -0.78 24.37 19.42
CA GLY A 58 -1.31 24.20 18.05
C GLY A 58 -1.01 22.89 17.29
N VAL A 59 -0.43 21.85 17.88
CA VAL A 59 0.10 20.69 17.13
C VAL A 59 -0.87 19.49 17.05
N ASN A 60 -1.88 19.62 16.20
CA ASN A 60 -2.33 18.44 15.48
C ASN A 60 -1.37 18.27 14.28
N PRO A 61 -0.69 17.13 14.09
CA PRO A 61 0.17 16.90 12.92
C PRO A 61 -0.55 17.21 11.60
N VAL A 62 -1.87 17.00 11.57
CA VAL A 62 -2.74 17.35 10.45
C VAL A 62 -2.80 18.87 10.21
N VAL A 63 -2.80 19.69 11.26
CA VAL A 63 -2.76 21.15 11.16
C VAL A 63 -1.37 21.63 10.76
N LYS A 64 -0.30 21.03 11.30
CA LYS A 64 1.07 21.32 10.86
C LYS A 64 1.23 21.03 9.37
N ALA A 65 0.64 19.95 8.87
CA ALA A 65 0.73 19.56 7.47
C ALA A 65 0.11 20.58 6.49
N LEU A 66 -0.73 21.51 6.95
CA LEU A 66 -1.25 22.60 6.12
C LEU A 66 -0.20 23.69 5.84
N VAL A 67 0.81 23.83 6.69
CA VAL A 67 1.82 24.90 6.64
C VAL A 67 3.23 24.36 6.39
N ASP A 68 3.55 23.21 6.97
CA ASP A 68 4.81 22.47 6.87
C ASP A 68 4.53 20.96 6.69
N PRO A 69 4.23 20.52 5.45
CA PRO A 69 3.96 19.11 5.16
C PRO A 69 5.11 18.18 5.52
N ASP A 70 6.35 18.58 5.26
CA ASP A 70 7.53 17.75 5.48
C ASP A 70 7.82 17.57 6.97
N GLY A 71 7.75 18.65 7.75
CA GLY A 71 7.87 18.57 9.19
C GLY A 71 6.70 17.82 9.85
N ALA A 72 5.50 17.87 9.28
CA ALA A 72 4.38 17.06 9.77
C ALA A 72 4.59 15.56 9.51
N LEU A 73 5.05 15.19 8.32
CA LEU A 73 5.37 13.78 8.01
C LEU A 73 6.50 13.24 8.89
N LYS A 74 7.48 14.07 9.24
CA LYS A 74 8.53 13.71 10.21
C LYS A 74 7.95 13.42 11.59
N ASP A 75 7.13 14.33 12.13
CA ASP A 75 6.49 14.15 13.44
C ASP A 75 5.59 12.90 13.46
N ILE A 76 4.91 12.61 12.35
CA ILE A 76 4.07 11.41 12.20
C ILE A 76 4.92 10.14 12.17
N ARG A 77 6.11 10.18 11.56
CA ARG A 77 7.05 9.05 11.53
C ARG A 77 7.59 8.69 12.91
N ASP A 78 7.74 9.67 13.81
CA ASP A 78 8.15 9.43 15.20
C ASP A 78 7.08 8.64 16.00
N LEU A 79 5.84 8.57 15.49
CA LEU A 79 4.76 7.78 16.06
C LEU A 79 4.75 6.31 15.59
N ASP A 80 5.75 5.87 14.81
CA ASP A 80 5.81 4.48 14.34
C ASP A 80 5.86 3.47 15.50
N SER A 81 6.41 3.85 16.66
CA SER A 81 6.58 2.94 17.80
C SER A 81 5.31 2.63 18.58
N ILE A 82 4.17 3.27 18.26
CA ILE A 82 2.89 3.05 18.94
C ILE A 82 1.80 2.65 17.95
N SER A 83 0.80 1.91 18.43
CA SER A 83 -0.36 1.59 17.60
C SER A 83 -1.30 2.77 17.42
N PHE A 84 -2.11 2.74 16.37
CA PHE A 84 -3.09 3.78 16.11
C PHE A 84 -4.09 3.92 17.27
N SER A 85 -4.53 2.82 17.89
CA SER A 85 -5.38 2.84 19.07
C SER A 85 -4.75 3.60 20.24
N VAL A 86 -3.48 3.32 20.56
CA VAL A 86 -2.76 4.01 21.65
C VAL A 86 -2.71 5.51 21.37
N TRP A 87 -2.37 5.90 20.15
CA TRP A 87 -2.36 7.30 19.75
C TRP A 87 -3.76 7.92 19.85
N PHE A 88 -4.78 7.29 19.26
CA PHE A 88 -6.13 7.85 19.13
C PHE A 88 -6.80 8.03 20.50
N LEU A 89 -6.67 7.05 21.40
CA LEU A 89 -7.17 7.16 22.78
C LEU A 89 -6.46 8.27 23.56
N SER A 90 -5.15 8.46 23.35
CA SER A 90 -4.40 9.56 23.98
C SER A 90 -4.89 10.95 23.54
N LYS A 91 -5.59 11.03 22.40
CA LYS A 91 -6.19 12.26 21.87
C LYS A 91 -7.68 12.41 22.22
N GLY A 92 -8.21 11.59 23.13
CA GLY A 92 -9.60 11.64 23.56
C GLY A 92 -10.57 10.82 22.69
N GLY A 93 -10.04 9.99 21.78
CA GLY A 93 -10.82 9.01 21.05
C GLY A 93 -11.44 7.95 21.96
N THR A 94 -12.48 7.27 21.46
CA THR A 94 -13.15 6.20 22.22
C THR A 94 -12.95 4.83 21.58
N ARG A 95 -13.03 3.76 22.37
CA ARG A 95 -13.02 2.38 21.86
C ARG A 95 -14.16 2.09 20.89
N THR A 96 -15.35 2.65 21.14
CA THR A 96 -16.49 2.52 20.22
C THR A 96 -16.19 3.14 18.86
N SER A 97 -15.54 4.31 18.82
CA SER A 97 -15.11 4.93 17.56
C SER A 97 -14.08 4.08 16.83
N ILE A 98 -13.13 3.46 17.56
CA ILE A 98 -12.17 2.53 16.98
C ILE A 98 -12.90 1.37 16.29
N GLN A 99 -13.74 0.66 17.02
CA GLN A 99 -14.44 -0.53 16.53
C GLN A 99 -15.40 -0.25 15.37
N ARG A 100 -16.12 0.88 15.40
CA ARG A 100 -17.17 1.16 14.41
C ARG A 100 -16.69 1.90 13.17
N MET A 101 -15.56 2.60 13.25
CA MET A 101 -15.09 3.48 12.17
C MET A 101 -13.65 3.17 11.79
N TRP A 102 -12.73 3.14 12.76
CA TRP A 102 -11.31 3.08 12.44
C TRP A 102 -10.81 1.67 12.12
N ASP A 103 -11.35 0.62 12.76
CA ASP A 103 -11.00 -0.76 12.44
C ASP A 103 -11.36 -1.12 10.99
N PRO A 104 -12.58 -0.86 10.48
CA PRO A 104 -12.89 -1.08 9.06
C PRO A 104 -11.92 -0.37 8.10
N VAL A 105 -11.46 0.84 8.45
CA VAL A 105 -10.47 1.59 7.67
C VAL A 105 -9.09 0.94 7.76
N ALA A 106 -8.61 0.61 8.96
CA ALA A 106 -7.32 -0.03 9.16
C ALA A 106 -7.23 -1.39 8.45
N TYR A 107 -8.32 -2.17 8.51
CA TYR A 107 -8.46 -3.42 7.78
C TYR A 107 -8.44 -3.27 6.26
N ALA A 108 -8.83 -2.11 5.73
CA ALA A 108 -8.76 -1.85 4.30
C ALA A 108 -7.38 -1.33 3.86
N LEU A 109 -6.66 -0.65 4.75
CA LEU A 109 -5.34 -0.08 4.48
C LEU A 109 -4.21 -1.10 4.67
N GLY A 110 -4.16 -1.76 5.82
CA GLY A 110 -3.04 -2.63 6.25
C GLY A 110 -3.45 -4.04 6.65
N PHE A 111 -4.73 -4.40 6.48
CA PHE A 111 -5.28 -5.74 6.76
C PHE A 111 -5.24 -6.17 8.24
N ILE A 112 -4.99 -5.22 9.14
CA ILE A 112 -4.91 -5.40 10.59
C ILE A 112 -5.70 -4.28 11.30
N ASP A 113 -6.11 -4.54 12.54
CA ASP A 113 -6.92 -3.61 13.33
C ASP A 113 -6.11 -2.41 13.87
N CYS A 114 -6.79 -1.46 14.52
CA CYS A 114 -6.15 -0.28 15.09
C CYS A 114 -5.22 -0.58 16.29
N ASP A 115 -5.41 -1.72 16.97
CA ASP A 115 -4.55 -2.13 18.07
C ASP A 115 -3.20 -2.63 17.57
N ASN A 116 -3.16 -3.15 16.34
CA ASN A 116 -1.98 -3.77 15.74
C ASN A 116 -1.33 -2.93 14.62
N ILE A 117 -2.04 -1.98 14.01
CA ILE A 117 -1.45 -1.08 13.00
C ILE A 117 -0.66 0.07 13.65
N SER A 118 0.47 0.42 13.06
CA SER A 118 1.27 1.60 13.44
C SER A 118 0.47 2.89 13.29
N ALA A 119 0.59 3.80 14.27
CA ALA A 119 -0.02 5.12 14.19
C ALA A 119 0.53 5.92 13.00
N TRP A 120 1.82 5.76 12.68
CA TRP A 120 2.44 6.38 11.51
C TRP A 120 1.69 6.02 10.22
N CYS A 121 1.46 4.73 9.96
CA CYS A 121 0.79 4.27 8.73
C CYS A 121 -0.58 4.92 8.54
N MET A 122 -1.42 4.89 9.57
CA MET A 122 -2.75 5.51 9.52
C MET A 122 -2.64 7.03 9.32
N LEU A 123 -1.84 7.71 10.14
CA LEU A 123 -1.76 9.17 10.13
C LEU A 123 -1.14 9.74 8.86
N THR A 124 -0.24 9.01 8.20
CA THR A 124 0.31 9.42 6.90
C THR A 124 -0.79 9.52 5.85
N ILE A 125 -1.68 8.53 5.77
CA ILE A 125 -2.80 8.54 4.81
C ILE A 125 -3.80 9.65 5.17
N PHE A 126 -4.18 9.78 6.44
CA PHE A 126 -5.15 10.80 6.85
C PHE A 126 -4.61 12.23 6.74
N THR A 127 -3.30 12.43 6.86
CA THR A 127 -2.66 13.70 6.57
C THR A 127 -2.76 14.05 5.08
N LEU A 128 -2.60 13.08 4.18
CA LEU A 128 -2.80 13.31 2.75
C LEU A 128 -4.25 13.71 2.46
N PHE A 129 -5.23 13.03 3.07
CA PHE A 129 -6.65 13.37 2.91
C PHE A 129 -6.99 14.76 3.44
N ALA A 130 -6.39 15.16 4.55
CA ALA A 130 -6.65 16.46 5.16
C ALA A 130 -5.99 17.63 4.41
N THR A 131 -4.90 17.38 3.69
CA THR A 131 -4.12 18.44 3.01
C THR A 131 -4.47 18.63 1.54
N LYS A 132 -5.16 17.68 0.91
CA LYS A 132 -5.50 17.71 -0.51
C LYS A 132 -6.96 17.36 -0.73
N THR A 133 -7.73 18.29 -1.27
CA THR A 133 -9.19 18.18 -1.48
C THR A 133 -9.60 16.93 -2.25
N GLU A 134 -8.80 16.48 -3.21
CA GLU A 134 -9.11 15.32 -4.04
C GLU A 134 -8.42 14.03 -3.56
N ALA A 135 -7.59 14.07 -2.52
CA ALA A 135 -6.81 12.89 -2.11
C ALA A 135 -7.66 11.77 -1.52
N SER A 136 -8.87 12.07 -1.04
CA SER A 136 -9.82 11.07 -0.54
C SER A 136 -10.76 10.53 -1.63
N LEU A 137 -10.66 10.99 -2.88
CA LEU A 137 -11.45 10.45 -3.98
C LEU A 137 -10.97 9.04 -4.33
N LEU A 138 -11.82 8.06 -4.08
CA LEU A 138 -11.59 6.67 -4.47
C LEU A 138 -12.15 6.43 -5.87
N ARG A 139 -11.40 5.71 -6.70
CA ARG A 139 -11.83 5.32 -8.04
C ARG A 139 -11.60 3.83 -8.24
N MET A 140 -12.65 3.16 -8.70
CA MET A 140 -12.56 1.77 -9.13
C MET A 140 -12.09 1.70 -10.58
N LEU A 141 -11.24 0.72 -10.87
CA LEU A 141 -10.88 0.43 -12.26
C LEU A 141 -12.14 -0.06 -12.98
N LYS A 142 -12.40 0.43 -14.19
CA LYS A 142 -13.66 0.13 -14.89
C LYS A 142 -13.87 -1.34 -15.29
N GLY A 143 -12.85 -2.19 -15.13
CA GLY A 143 -12.87 -3.61 -15.46
C GLY A 143 -11.62 -4.30 -14.92
N SER A 144 -11.21 -5.39 -15.55
CA SER A 144 -10.06 -6.21 -15.18
C SER A 144 -8.76 -5.42 -15.12
N PRO A 145 -7.98 -5.54 -14.02
CA PRO A 145 -6.62 -4.99 -13.95
C PRO A 145 -5.69 -5.45 -15.07
N ASP A 146 -5.88 -6.66 -15.63
CA ASP A 146 -5.06 -7.12 -16.76
C ASP A 146 -5.30 -6.29 -18.02
N VAL A 147 -6.55 -5.91 -18.27
CA VAL A 147 -6.95 -5.17 -19.48
C VAL A 147 -6.72 -3.67 -19.32
N TYR A 148 -7.06 -3.11 -18.15
CA TYR A 148 -7.14 -1.66 -17.97
C TYR A 148 -5.98 -1.05 -17.18
N LEU A 149 -5.09 -1.86 -16.60
CA LEU A 149 -3.90 -1.38 -15.90
C LEU A 149 -2.61 -2.01 -16.42
N SER A 150 -2.43 -3.32 -16.24
CA SER A 150 -1.17 -3.98 -16.59
C SER A 150 -0.98 -4.15 -18.10
N GLY A 151 -2.07 -4.34 -18.86
CA GLY A 151 -2.07 -4.45 -20.32
C GLY A 151 -1.48 -3.23 -21.03
N PRO A 152 -1.98 -2.01 -20.77
CA PRO A 152 -1.41 -0.78 -21.31
C PRO A 152 0.06 -0.57 -20.92
N ILE A 153 0.43 -0.87 -19.67
CA ILE A 153 1.82 -0.81 -19.19
C ILE A 153 2.70 -1.80 -19.97
N ARG A 154 2.24 -3.05 -20.13
CA ARG A 154 2.92 -4.10 -20.91
C ARG A 154 3.13 -3.67 -22.35
N LYS A 155 2.10 -3.08 -22.97
CA LYS A 155 2.17 -2.56 -24.34
C LYS A 155 3.22 -1.44 -24.43
N HIS A 156 3.17 -0.45 -23.54
CA HIS A 156 4.13 0.65 -23.51
C HIS A 156 5.58 0.17 -23.40
N ILE A 157 5.84 -0.82 -22.54
CA ILE A 157 7.17 -1.41 -22.37
C ILE A 157 7.60 -2.11 -23.66
N THR A 158 6.71 -2.90 -24.28
CA THR A 158 7.01 -3.65 -25.50
C THR A 158 7.25 -2.73 -26.70
N ASP A 159 6.44 -1.69 -26.87
CA ASP A 159 6.59 -0.68 -27.94
C ASP A 159 7.94 0.05 -27.86
N LYS A 160 8.53 0.15 -26.66
CA LYS A 160 9.87 0.73 -26.41
C LYS A 160 11.01 -0.28 -26.48
N GLY A 161 10.75 -1.50 -26.94
CA GLY A 161 11.74 -2.57 -27.08
C GLY A 161 12.01 -3.38 -25.81
N GLY A 162 11.24 -3.14 -24.73
CA GLY A 162 11.23 -4.00 -23.55
C GLY A 162 10.68 -5.38 -23.87
N ARG A 163 11.09 -6.40 -23.10
CA ARG A 163 10.75 -7.81 -23.36
C ARG A 163 10.17 -8.47 -22.12
N PHE A 164 9.13 -9.27 -22.32
CA PHE A 164 8.53 -10.09 -21.27
C PHE A 164 8.92 -11.56 -21.46
N HIS A 165 9.52 -12.16 -20.42
CA HIS A 165 9.88 -13.57 -20.40
C HIS A 165 9.03 -14.30 -19.35
N LEU A 166 7.83 -14.74 -19.74
CA LEU A 166 6.88 -15.36 -18.82
C LEU A 166 7.27 -16.79 -18.45
N ARG A 167 6.80 -17.23 -17.26
CA ARG A 167 7.01 -18.56 -16.67
C ARG A 167 8.47 -18.90 -16.34
N TRP A 168 9.35 -17.91 -16.31
CA TRP A 168 10.72 -18.05 -15.81
C TRP A 168 10.79 -17.63 -14.35
N GLY A 169 11.20 -18.55 -13.47
CA GLY A 169 11.45 -18.26 -12.06
C GLY A 169 12.95 -18.13 -11.78
N CYS A 170 13.34 -17.05 -11.08
CA CYS A 170 14.68 -16.93 -10.52
C CYS A 170 14.84 -17.95 -9.38
N ARG A 171 15.91 -18.75 -9.43
CA ARG A 171 16.23 -19.76 -8.43
C ARG A 171 17.33 -19.31 -7.50
N GLU A 172 18.30 -18.58 -8.03
CA GLU A 172 19.50 -18.17 -7.32
C GLU A 172 20.07 -16.87 -7.90
N ILE A 173 20.58 -16.03 -7.01
CA ILE A 173 21.42 -14.88 -7.37
C ILE A 173 22.87 -15.37 -7.37
N LEU A 174 23.50 -15.41 -8.54
CA LEU A 174 24.91 -15.75 -8.66
C LEU A 174 25.73 -14.48 -8.38
N TYR A 175 26.60 -14.52 -7.39
CA TYR A 175 27.36 -13.36 -6.94
C TYR A 175 28.81 -13.72 -6.63
N ASP A 176 29.66 -12.70 -6.59
CA ASP A 176 31.08 -12.84 -6.24
C ASP A 176 31.57 -11.58 -5.52
N LYS A 177 32.83 -11.57 -5.10
CA LYS A 177 33.51 -10.43 -4.51
C LYS A 177 34.64 -9.97 -5.42
N SER A 178 34.77 -8.66 -5.59
CA SER A 178 35.93 -8.07 -6.28
C SER A 178 37.18 -8.12 -5.40
N ALA A 179 38.35 -7.84 -5.97
CA ALA A 179 39.63 -7.88 -5.26
C ALA A 179 39.69 -6.95 -4.02
N ASN A 180 38.89 -5.89 -3.99
CA ASN A 180 38.71 -4.97 -2.87
C ASN A 180 37.62 -5.42 -1.87
N GLY A 181 37.04 -6.62 -2.03
CA GLY A 181 36.07 -7.22 -1.12
C GLY A 181 34.60 -6.81 -1.35
N GLU A 182 34.32 -5.98 -2.35
CA GLU A 182 32.97 -5.51 -2.65
C GLU A 182 32.14 -6.61 -3.34
N THR A 183 30.89 -6.78 -2.92
CA THR A 183 30.02 -7.83 -3.48
C THR A 183 29.29 -7.33 -4.72
N TYR A 184 29.21 -8.17 -5.76
CA TYR A 184 28.49 -7.90 -7.00
C TYR A 184 27.80 -9.16 -7.54
N VAL A 185 26.74 -8.98 -8.31
CA VAL A 185 25.99 -10.05 -8.98
C VAL A 185 26.60 -10.33 -10.35
N LYS A 186 26.91 -11.60 -10.62
CA LYS A 186 27.39 -12.12 -11.93
C LYS A 186 26.25 -12.53 -12.85
N GLY A 187 25.11 -12.96 -12.28
CA GLY A 187 23.94 -13.36 -13.06
C GLY A 187 22.79 -13.85 -12.20
N LEU A 188 21.64 -14.06 -12.84
CA LEU A 188 20.47 -14.70 -12.22
C LEU A 188 20.26 -16.09 -12.83
N ALA A 189 20.29 -17.13 -12.00
CA ALA A 189 19.96 -18.48 -12.44
C ALA A 189 18.44 -18.62 -12.57
N MET A 190 17.97 -18.74 -13.80
CA MET A 190 16.55 -18.81 -14.16
C MET A 190 16.18 -20.22 -14.58
N SER A 191 14.96 -20.64 -14.26
CA SER A 191 14.39 -21.91 -14.72
C SER A 191 12.96 -21.77 -15.22
N LYS A 192 12.59 -22.61 -16.19
CA LYS A 192 11.23 -22.75 -16.71
C LYS A 192 11.02 -24.21 -17.13
N ALA A 193 10.12 -24.93 -16.46
CA ALA A 193 9.95 -26.37 -16.67
C ALA A 193 11.32 -27.09 -16.59
N THR A 194 11.78 -27.70 -17.68
CA THR A 194 13.08 -28.38 -17.78
C THR A 194 14.23 -27.45 -18.21
N ASP A 195 13.92 -26.25 -18.70
CA ASP A 195 14.91 -25.32 -19.22
C ASP A 195 15.59 -24.52 -18.11
N LYS A 196 16.88 -24.28 -18.28
CA LYS A 196 17.71 -23.44 -17.40
C LYS A 196 18.48 -22.44 -18.24
N LYS A 197 18.68 -21.23 -17.70
CA LYS A 197 19.57 -20.23 -18.27
C LYS A 197 20.12 -19.33 -17.18
N VAL A 198 21.25 -18.69 -17.45
CA VAL A 198 21.75 -17.59 -16.64
C VAL A 198 21.46 -16.28 -17.38
N VAL A 199 20.86 -15.32 -16.67
CA VAL A 199 20.65 -13.97 -17.19
C VAL A 199 21.74 -13.07 -16.65
N GLN A 200 22.56 -12.51 -17.54
CA GLN A 200 23.59 -11.54 -17.23
C GLN A 200 23.15 -10.13 -17.65
N ALA A 201 23.53 -9.13 -16.86
CA ALA A 201 23.25 -7.72 -17.07
C ALA A 201 24.24 -6.85 -16.26
N GLU A 202 24.37 -5.57 -16.62
CA GLU A 202 25.18 -4.61 -15.86
C GLU A 202 24.53 -4.25 -14.52
N ALA A 203 23.20 -4.33 -14.42
CA ALA A 203 22.43 -4.04 -13.21
C ALA A 203 21.26 -5.01 -13.04
N TYR A 204 20.96 -5.35 -11.79
CA TYR A 204 19.92 -6.29 -11.38
C TYR A 204 18.94 -5.60 -10.43
N VAL A 205 17.65 -5.86 -10.62
CA VAL A 205 16.60 -5.37 -9.73
C VAL A 205 15.76 -6.55 -9.24
N THR A 206 15.63 -6.70 -7.94
CA THR A 206 14.68 -7.65 -7.35
C THR A 206 13.41 -6.92 -6.95
N ALA A 207 12.38 -7.03 -7.78
CA ALA A 207 11.04 -6.47 -7.58
C ALA A 207 10.05 -7.55 -7.08
N CYS A 208 10.46 -8.30 -6.06
CA CYS A 208 9.66 -9.39 -5.47
C CYS A 208 8.82 -8.91 -4.29
N ASP A 209 7.80 -9.68 -3.92
CA ASP A 209 7.15 -9.57 -2.61
C ASP A 209 8.12 -9.99 -1.48
N VAL A 210 7.76 -9.68 -0.22
CA VAL A 210 8.57 -10.00 0.95
C VAL A 210 8.94 -11.50 1.05
N PRO A 211 8.01 -12.46 0.85
CA PRO A 211 8.37 -13.88 0.82
C PRO A 211 9.34 -14.23 -0.32
N GLY A 212 9.11 -13.67 -1.52
CA GLY A 212 9.92 -13.90 -2.70
C GLY A 212 11.35 -13.41 -2.54
N ILE A 213 11.55 -12.20 -2.01
CA ILE A 213 12.90 -11.67 -1.78
C ILE A 213 13.64 -12.45 -0.69
N LYS A 214 12.98 -12.82 0.42
CA LYS A 214 13.58 -13.65 1.48
C LYS A 214 14.08 -14.98 0.93
N ARG A 215 13.34 -15.59 0.01
CA ARG A 215 13.74 -16.84 -0.65
C ARG A 215 14.93 -16.67 -1.60
N LEU A 216 15.06 -15.50 -2.24
CA LEU A 216 16.10 -15.25 -3.24
C LEU A 216 17.43 -14.77 -2.65
N LEU A 217 17.40 -14.07 -1.52
CA LEU A 217 18.61 -13.53 -0.90
C LEU A 217 19.54 -14.66 -0.40
N PRO A 218 20.83 -14.64 -0.76
CA PRO A 218 21.82 -15.54 -0.19
C PRO A 218 21.83 -15.45 1.34
N SER A 219 21.91 -16.58 2.04
CA SER A 219 21.86 -16.59 3.51
C SER A 219 23.03 -15.82 4.14
N SER A 220 24.21 -15.85 3.51
CA SER A 220 25.40 -15.08 3.92
C SER A 220 25.16 -13.57 3.91
N TRP A 221 24.28 -13.07 3.04
CA TRP A 221 24.00 -11.63 2.95
C TRP A 221 23.22 -11.11 4.15
N ARG A 222 22.68 -11.98 5.01
CA ARG A 222 22.07 -11.58 6.28
C ARG A 222 23.06 -10.98 7.27
N GLU A 223 24.36 -11.08 7.05
CA GLU A 223 25.36 -10.32 7.80
C GLU A 223 25.25 -8.81 7.54
N MET A 224 24.76 -8.41 6.36
CA MET A 224 24.49 -7.02 6.04
C MET A 224 23.13 -6.60 6.60
N LYS A 225 23.13 -5.61 7.50
CA LYS A 225 21.94 -5.14 8.22
C LYS A 225 20.72 -4.90 7.32
N ILE A 226 20.91 -4.27 6.15
CA ILE A 226 19.81 -3.97 5.22
C ILE A 226 19.07 -5.23 4.74
N PHE A 227 19.77 -6.33 4.49
CA PHE A 227 19.14 -7.59 4.06
C PHE A 227 18.57 -8.35 5.24
N ASN A 228 19.21 -8.31 6.42
CA ASN A 228 18.63 -8.92 7.62
C ASN A 228 17.33 -8.22 8.05
N ASN A 229 17.25 -6.90 7.91
CA ASN A 229 16.06 -6.12 8.23
C ASN A 229 14.82 -6.61 7.46
N ILE A 230 14.97 -7.07 6.21
CA ILE A 230 13.86 -7.64 5.43
C ILE A 230 13.21 -8.83 6.14
N TYR A 231 13.98 -9.58 6.94
CA TYR A 231 13.46 -10.74 7.69
C TYR A 231 12.50 -10.35 8.81
N GLU A 232 12.56 -9.11 9.30
CA GLU A 232 11.65 -8.55 10.32
C GLU A 232 10.28 -8.14 9.75
N LEU A 233 10.16 -8.07 8.43
CA LEU A 233 8.92 -7.79 7.71
C LEU A 233 8.17 -9.11 7.46
N VAL A 234 7.00 -9.30 8.05
CA VAL A 234 6.21 -10.54 7.90
C VAL A 234 4.93 -10.21 7.14
N GLY A 235 4.58 -11.00 6.13
CA GLY A 235 3.36 -10.77 5.37
C GLY A 235 2.10 -11.11 6.18
N VAL A 236 1.04 -10.32 6.02
CA VAL A 236 -0.29 -10.61 6.58
C VAL A 236 -1.10 -11.47 5.61
N PRO A 237 -1.83 -12.49 6.10
CA PRO A 237 -2.72 -13.25 5.24
C PRO A 237 -3.99 -12.47 4.90
N ALA A 238 -4.44 -12.65 3.67
CA ALA A 238 -5.67 -12.07 3.16
C ALA A 238 -6.45 -13.11 2.37
N VAL A 239 -7.78 -13.07 2.48
CA VAL A 239 -8.68 -13.91 1.67
C VAL A 239 -9.65 -13.00 0.93
N THR A 240 -9.75 -13.18 -0.38
CA THR A 240 -10.73 -12.47 -1.21
C THR A 240 -11.78 -13.47 -1.68
N VAL A 241 -13.04 -13.12 -1.48
CA VAL A 241 -14.19 -13.92 -1.91
C VAL A 241 -14.97 -13.13 -2.94
N GLN A 242 -15.25 -13.76 -4.08
CA GLN A 242 -16.17 -13.22 -5.08
C GLN A 242 -17.44 -14.06 -5.10
N LEU A 243 -18.59 -13.39 -5.09
CA LEU A 243 -19.92 -14.00 -5.09
C LEU A 243 -20.79 -13.37 -6.18
N ARG A 244 -21.16 -14.16 -7.18
CA ARG A 244 -22.12 -13.78 -8.21
C ARG A 244 -23.51 -14.20 -7.78
N TYR A 245 -24.47 -13.30 -7.87
CA TYR A 245 -25.87 -13.57 -7.51
C TYR A 245 -26.79 -13.60 -8.73
N ASN A 246 -27.94 -14.25 -8.57
CA ASN A 246 -29.05 -14.21 -9.52
C ASN A 246 -29.92 -12.92 -9.42
N GLY A 247 -29.43 -11.89 -8.72
CA GLY A 247 -30.09 -10.60 -8.54
C GLY A 247 -29.14 -9.53 -7.98
N TRP A 248 -29.66 -8.32 -7.78
CA TRP A 248 -28.94 -7.15 -7.29
C TRP A 248 -28.91 -7.09 -5.77
N VAL A 249 -27.78 -7.49 -5.19
CA VAL A 249 -27.59 -7.59 -3.74
C VAL A 249 -27.56 -6.23 -3.08
N THR A 250 -26.90 -5.25 -3.70
CA THR A 250 -26.71 -3.91 -3.12
C THR A 250 -27.88 -2.97 -3.39
N GLU A 251 -28.98 -3.49 -3.94
CA GLU A 251 -30.29 -2.85 -3.82
C GLU A 251 -30.64 -2.77 -2.31
N LEU A 252 -31.28 -1.69 -1.86
CA LEU A 252 -31.43 -1.41 -0.42
C LEU A 252 -32.87 -1.52 0.11
N GLN A 253 -33.88 -1.45 -0.75
CA GLN A 253 -35.24 -1.13 -0.32
C GLN A 253 -36.31 -2.11 -0.82
N ASP A 254 -36.15 -2.68 -2.01
CA ASP A 254 -37.23 -3.35 -2.74
C ASP A 254 -36.79 -4.75 -3.20
N LEU A 255 -37.39 -5.74 -2.53
CA LEU A 255 -37.18 -7.16 -2.79
C LEU A 255 -37.50 -7.58 -4.23
N GLU A 256 -38.46 -6.95 -4.91
CA GLU A 256 -38.79 -7.31 -6.30
C GLU A 256 -37.82 -6.64 -7.28
N ARG A 257 -37.35 -5.43 -6.97
CA ARG A 257 -36.30 -4.75 -7.75
C ARG A 257 -34.94 -5.42 -7.64
N SER A 258 -34.62 -6.04 -6.51
CA SER A 258 -33.39 -6.83 -6.39
C SER A 258 -33.40 -8.07 -7.30
N ARG A 259 -34.59 -8.62 -7.62
CA ARG A 259 -34.71 -9.84 -8.45
C ARG A 259 -34.73 -9.60 -9.95
N GLN A 260 -35.13 -8.41 -10.39
CA GLN A 260 -35.16 -8.12 -11.82
C GLN A 260 -33.73 -8.00 -12.39
N LEU A 261 -33.50 -8.46 -13.61
CA LEU A 261 -32.19 -8.41 -14.28
C LEU A 261 -32.18 -7.52 -15.53
N ARG A 262 -33.25 -6.74 -15.73
CA ARG A 262 -33.41 -5.82 -16.87
C ARG A 262 -32.59 -4.55 -16.72
N GLN A 263 -32.32 -4.13 -15.48
CA GLN A 263 -31.57 -2.94 -15.16
C GLN A 263 -30.62 -3.22 -13.99
N ALA A 264 -29.36 -2.80 -14.13
CA ALA A 264 -28.39 -2.77 -13.03
C ALA A 264 -28.84 -1.78 -11.95
N LEU A 265 -28.90 -2.25 -10.70
CA LEU A 265 -29.31 -1.46 -9.54
C LEU A 265 -28.40 -1.77 -8.36
N GLY A 266 -28.19 -0.77 -7.51
CA GLY A 266 -27.46 -0.93 -6.25
C GLY A 266 -26.46 0.19 -6.00
N LEU A 267 -25.45 -0.12 -5.21
CA LEU A 267 -24.41 0.82 -4.81
C LEU A 267 -23.21 0.76 -5.75
N ASP A 268 -22.95 1.87 -6.44
CA ASP A 268 -21.75 2.09 -7.27
C ASP A 268 -20.68 2.84 -6.46
N ASP A 269 -20.14 2.16 -5.44
CA ASP A 269 -19.08 2.70 -4.58
C ASP A 269 -18.25 1.59 -3.93
N LEU A 270 -17.11 1.95 -3.35
CA LEU A 270 -16.37 1.10 -2.43
C LEU A 270 -17.00 1.18 -1.03
N LEU A 271 -17.40 0.04 -0.50
CA LEU A 271 -18.18 -0.04 0.74
C LEU A 271 -17.34 -0.58 1.89
N TYR A 272 -17.65 -0.07 3.09
CA TYR A 272 -17.00 -0.48 4.34
C TYR A 272 -18.06 -0.93 5.34
N THR A 273 -17.75 -1.96 6.13
CA THR A 273 -18.65 -2.43 7.19
C THR A 273 -17.89 -2.86 8.44
N PRO A 274 -18.34 -2.47 9.64
CA PRO A 274 -17.91 -3.05 10.92
C PRO A 274 -18.76 -4.27 11.34
N HIS A 275 -19.71 -4.71 10.50
CA HIS A 275 -20.72 -5.70 10.85
C HIS A 275 -20.58 -7.04 10.10
N ALA A 276 -19.45 -7.23 9.42
CA ALA A 276 -19.08 -8.47 8.76
C ALA A 276 -17.58 -8.72 8.96
N ASP A 277 -17.16 -9.96 8.67
CA ASP A 277 -15.75 -10.36 8.74
C ASP A 277 -14.95 -9.84 7.54
N PHE A 278 -15.63 -9.34 6.51
CA PHE A 278 -15.00 -8.55 5.45
C PHE A 278 -15.16 -7.07 5.76
N SER A 279 -14.06 -6.32 5.66
CA SER A 279 -14.04 -4.88 5.99
C SER A 279 -14.45 -4.04 4.79
N CYS A 280 -13.80 -4.27 3.66
CA CYS A 280 -13.95 -3.53 2.43
C CYS A 280 -14.49 -4.44 1.32
N PHE A 281 -15.51 -3.97 0.60
CA PHE A 281 -16.16 -4.74 -0.45
C PHE A 281 -16.80 -3.83 -1.50
N ALA A 282 -17.07 -4.38 -2.69
CA ALA A 282 -17.74 -3.66 -3.77
C ALA A 282 -18.58 -4.60 -4.62
N ASP A 283 -19.63 -4.06 -5.24
CA ASP A 283 -20.35 -4.72 -6.32
C ASP A 283 -19.66 -4.39 -7.65
N LEU A 284 -18.81 -5.30 -8.12
CA LEU A 284 -18.02 -5.11 -9.34
C LEU A 284 -18.89 -5.04 -10.60
N ALA A 285 -20.11 -5.58 -10.57
CA ALA A 285 -21.02 -5.45 -11.70
C ALA A 285 -21.48 -3.99 -11.92
N LEU A 286 -21.38 -3.14 -10.89
CA LEU A 286 -21.71 -1.72 -10.94
C LEU A 286 -20.45 -0.86 -11.03
N THR A 287 -19.50 -1.11 -10.13
CA THR A 287 -18.26 -0.30 -9.97
C THR A 287 -17.19 -0.56 -11.03
N SER A 288 -17.24 -1.72 -11.69
CA SER A 288 -16.25 -2.14 -12.68
C SER A 288 -16.95 -2.86 -13.86
N PRO A 289 -17.92 -2.21 -14.52
CA PRO A 289 -18.92 -2.92 -15.32
C PRO A 289 -18.38 -3.51 -16.63
N GLU A 290 -17.29 -2.99 -17.19
CA GLU A 290 -16.81 -3.36 -18.54
C GLU A 290 -16.52 -4.86 -18.68
N ASP A 291 -15.98 -5.50 -17.64
CA ASP A 291 -15.68 -6.94 -17.63
C ASP A 291 -16.55 -7.74 -16.65
N TYR A 292 -17.17 -7.08 -15.66
CA TYR A 292 -17.83 -7.75 -14.55
C TYR A 292 -19.35 -7.64 -14.54
N TYR A 293 -19.94 -6.71 -15.29
CA TYR A 293 -21.37 -6.75 -15.62
C TYR A 293 -21.62 -7.87 -16.63
N ARG A 294 -22.68 -8.65 -16.40
CA ARG A 294 -23.10 -9.72 -17.32
C ARG A 294 -24.60 -9.67 -17.50
N GLU A 295 -25.05 -9.52 -18.74
CA GLU A 295 -26.46 -9.54 -19.08
C GLU A 295 -27.12 -10.83 -18.57
N GLY A 296 -28.28 -10.71 -17.93
CA GLY A 296 -28.98 -11.84 -17.32
C GLY A 296 -28.33 -12.39 -16.04
N GLN A 297 -27.37 -11.67 -15.44
CA GLN A 297 -26.85 -11.96 -14.11
C GLN A 297 -26.93 -10.73 -13.21
N GLY A 298 -26.95 -10.95 -11.90
CA GLY A 298 -26.96 -9.89 -10.91
C GLY A 298 -25.56 -9.49 -10.45
N SER A 299 -25.51 -9.01 -9.22
CA SER A 299 -24.33 -8.47 -8.56
C SER A 299 -23.13 -9.42 -8.57
N LEU A 300 -21.92 -8.85 -8.66
CA LEU A 300 -20.65 -9.53 -8.34
C LEU A 300 -20.03 -8.87 -7.12
N LEU A 301 -20.29 -9.44 -5.95
CA LEU A 301 -19.69 -8.93 -4.73
C LEU A 301 -18.26 -9.44 -4.63
N GLN A 302 -17.30 -8.52 -4.48
CA GLN A 302 -15.94 -8.83 -4.06
C GLN A 302 -15.76 -8.38 -2.62
N CYS A 303 -15.54 -9.34 -1.72
CA CYS A 303 -15.39 -9.14 -0.29
C CYS A 303 -13.97 -9.47 0.14
N VAL A 304 -13.30 -8.55 0.84
CA VAL A 304 -11.94 -8.74 1.37
C VAL A 304 -11.99 -9.08 2.86
N LEU A 305 -11.61 -10.30 3.21
CA LEU A 305 -11.58 -10.81 4.59
C LEU A 305 -10.23 -10.48 5.23
N THR A 306 -10.25 -9.53 6.16
CA THR A 306 -9.10 -9.05 6.92
C THR A 306 -9.50 -8.86 8.38
N PRO A 307 -8.89 -9.57 9.34
CA PRO A 307 -7.74 -10.47 9.19
C PRO A 307 -8.07 -11.79 8.47
N GLY A 308 -7.15 -12.28 7.63
CA GLY A 308 -7.35 -13.51 6.84
C GLY A 308 -7.09 -14.82 7.59
N ASP A 309 -6.33 -14.80 8.70
CA ASP A 309 -5.90 -15.99 9.46
C ASP A 309 -7.04 -16.96 9.79
N PRO A 310 -8.21 -16.52 10.30
CA PRO A 310 -9.30 -17.43 10.67
C PRO A 310 -9.86 -18.22 9.49
N TYR A 311 -9.67 -17.72 8.26
CA TYR A 311 -10.20 -18.27 7.02
C TYR A 311 -9.19 -19.14 6.26
N MET A 312 -7.89 -18.96 6.51
CA MET A 312 -6.83 -19.75 5.87
C MET A 312 -7.01 -21.27 5.98
N PRO A 313 -7.35 -21.86 7.15
CA PRO A 313 -7.50 -23.31 7.29
C PRO A 313 -8.84 -23.86 6.78
N LEU A 314 -9.83 -23.01 6.47
CA LEU A 314 -11.19 -23.46 6.11
C LEU A 314 -11.27 -23.95 4.65
N PRO A 315 -12.09 -24.96 4.32
CA PRO A 315 -12.43 -25.27 2.93
C PRO A 315 -13.14 -24.10 2.24
N ASN A 316 -12.93 -23.93 0.93
CA ASN A 316 -13.50 -22.80 0.18
C ASN A 316 -15.03 -22.69 0.32
N ASP A 317 -15.76 -23.82 0.27
CA ASP A 317 -17.22 -23.83 0.38
C ASP A 317 -17.72 -23.31 1.73
N GLU A 318 -16.98 -23.57 2.81
CA GLU A 318 -17.32 -23.05 4.15
C GLU A 318 -17.10 -21.54 4.23
N ILE A 319 -16.05 -21.03 3.57
CA ILE A 319 -15.80 -19.58 3.45
C ILE A 319 -16.93 -18.92 2.68
N ILE A 320 -17.27 -19.47 1.50
CA ILE A 320 -18.35 -18.97 0.64
C ILE A 320 -19.66 -18.92 1.42
N ARG A 321 -20.01 -20.00 2.14
CA ARG A 321 -21.23 -20.09 2.94
C ARG A 321 -21.28 -19.01 4.03
N ARG A 322 -20.17 -18.77 4.74
CA ARG A 322 -20.09 -17.74 5.79
C ARG A 322 -20.24 -16.34 5.21
N VAL A 323 -19.49 -16.02 4.16
CA VAL A 323 -19.50 -14.69 3.54
C VAL A 323 -20.85 -14.40 2.90
N ALA A 324 -21.43 -15.36 2.16
CA ALA A 324 -22.74 -15.19 1.55
C ALA A 324 -23.83 -14.90 2.59
N LYS A 325 -23.81 -15.60 3.74
CA LYS A 325 -24.72 -15.32 4.86
C LYS A 325 -24.57 -13.89 5.40
N GLN A 326 -23.33 -13.43 5.57
CA GLN A 326 -23.06 -12.07 6.07
C GLN A 326 -23.47 -11.01 5.05
N VAL A 327 -23.20 -11.22 3.76
CA VAL A 327 -23.64 -10.33 2.68
C VAL A 327 -25.17 -10.17 2.71
N LEU A 328 -25.93 -11.27 2.73
CA LEU A 328 -27.40 -11.18 2.77
C LEU A 328 -27.91 -10.47 4.04
N ALA A 329 -27.21 -10.64 5.17
CA ALA A 329 -27.56 -9.95 6.43
C ALA A 329 -27.31 -8.43 6.36
N LEU A 330 -26.32 -7.96 5.58
CA LEU A 330 -26.07 -6.53 5.40
C LEU A 330 -27.12 -5.86 4.50
N PHE A 331 -27.74 -6.61 3.57
CA PHE A 331 -28.64 -6.07 2.55
C PHE A 331 -30.04 -6.69 2.63
N PRO A 332 -31.01 -6.08 3.32
CA PRO A 332 -32.32 -6.68 3.56
C PRO A 332 -33.13 -7.05 2.30
N SER A 333 -33.02 -6.30 1.20
CA SER A 333 -33.74 -6.62 -0.05
C SER A 333 -33.06 -7.71 -0.89
N SER A 334 -31.87 -8.18 -0.50
CA SER A 334 -31.19 -9.31 -1.13
C SER A 334 -31.69 -10.68 -0.62
N GLN A 335 -32.60 -10.70 0.36
CA GLN A 335 -33.09 -11.95 0.95
C GLN A 335 -33.75 -12.87 -0.10
N GLY A 336 -33.30 -14.12 -0.13
CA GLY A 336 -33.71 -15.12 -1.11
C GLY A 336 -32.93 -15.11 -2.42
N LEU A 337 -31.96 -14.21 -2.61
CA LEU A 337 -31.02 -14.32 -3.73
C LEU A 337 -30.04 -15.48 -3.50
N GLU A 338 -29.65 -16.13 -4.60
CA GLU A 338 -28.77 -17.29 -4.60
C GLU A 338 -27.43 -16.95 -5.25
N VAL A 339 -26.36 -17.53 -4.69
CA VAL A 339 -25.03 -17.46 -5.30
C VAL A 339 -24.97 -18.46 -6.45
N ILE A 340 -24.82 -17.95 -7.68
CA ILE A 340 -24.75 -18.76 -8.91
C ILE A 340 -23.32 -19.04 -9.36
N TRP A 341 -22.35 -18.28 -8.87
CA TRP A 341 -20.92 -18.51 -9.09
C TRP A 341 -20.12 -17.91 -7.94
N SER A 342 -18.99 -18.53 -7.61
CA SER A 342 -18.10 -18.02 -6.58
C SER A 342 -16.63 -18.32 -6.86
N SER A 343 -15.75 -17.56 -6.21
CA SER A 343 -14.31 -17.78 -6.21
C SER A 343 -13.73 -17.38 -4.86
N VAL A 344 -12.72 -18.12 -4.40
CA VAL A 344 -11.97 -17.82 -3.18
C VAL A 344 -10.48 -17.81 -3.53
N VAL A 345 -9.82 -16.69 -3.25
CA VAL A 345 -8.38 -16.53 -3.40
C VAL A 345 -7.79 -16.34 -2.01
N LYS A 346 -6.81 -17.18 -1.66
CA LYS A 346 -6.09 -17.11 -0.38
C LYS A 346 -4.63 -16.72 -0.62
N ILE A 347 -4.17 -15.69 0.06
CA ILE A 347 -2.78 -15.24 0.02
C ILE A 347 -2.25 -15.31 1.45
N GLY A 348 -1.33 -16.23 1.73
CA GLY A 348 -0.81 -16.44 3.08
C GLY A 348 0.14 -15.36 3.57
N GLN A 349 0.81 -14.65 2.66
CA GLN A 349 1.66 -13.49 2.96
C GLN A 349 1.48 -12.45 1.84
N SER A 350 0.63 -11.46 2.09
CA SER A 350 0.30 -10.39 1.15
C SER A 350 1.20 -9.16 1.37
N LEU A 351 0.65 -8.07 1.88
CA LEU A 351 1.38 -6.89 2.37
C LEU A 351 2.19 -7.27 3.61
N TYR A 352 3.29 -6.56 3.89
CA TYR A 352 3.95 -6.71 5.19
C TYR A 352 3.06 -6.15 6.30
N HIS A 353 3.13 -6.75 7.48
CA HIS A 353 2.40 -6.34 8.66
C HIS A 353 2.93 -4.99 9.14
N GLU A 354 2.19 -3.92 8.86
CA GLU A 354 2.52 -2.53 9.19
C GLU A 354 2.29 -2.19 10.66
N GLY A 355 2.82 -3.03 11.55
CA GLY A 355 2.69 -2.86 12.99
C GLY A 355 3.69 -1.86 13.55
N PRO A 356 3.56 -1.50 14.83
CA PRO A 356 4.47 -0.56 15.46
C PRO A 356 5.95 -0.96 15.37
N GLY A 357 6.81 0.00 15.04
CA GLY A 357 8.26 -0.15 14.98
C GLY A 357 8.76 -0.87 13.73
N LYS A 358 7.95 -0.95 12.66
CA LYS A 358 8.32 -1.67 11.43
C LYS A 358 8.99 -0.81 10.37
N ASP A 359 8.82 0.51 10.41
CA ASP A 359 9.45 1.42 9.44
C ASP A 359 10.99 1.28 9.36
N PRO A 360 11.75 1.15 10.48
CA PRO A 360 13.21 1.04 10.43
C PRO A 360 13.74 -0.18 9.68
N PHE A 361 12.90 -1.20 9.47
CA PHE A 361 13.27 -2.43 8.78
C PHE A 361 13.04 -2.37 7.26
N ARG A 362 12.36 -1.35 6.76
CA ARG A 362 12.13 -1.16 5.33
C ARG A 362 13.45 -0.77 4.65
N PRO A 363 13.99 -1.59 3.73
CA PRO A 363 15.28 -1.31 3.11
C PRO A 363 15.17 -0.18 2.07
N ASP A 364 16.25 0.56 1.89
CA ASP A 364 16.40 1.48 0.75
C ASP A 364 16.45 0.69 -0.57
N GLN A 365 16.09 1.32 -1.70
CA GLN A 365 16.19 0.70 -3.02
C GLN A 365 17.64 0.47 -3.44
N LYS A 366 18.58 1.28 -2.95
CA LYS A 366 20.03 1.08 -3.14
C LYS A 366 20.57 0.10 -2.10
N THR A 367 21.21 -0.98 -2.58
CA THR A 367 21.83 -1.99 -1.71
C THR A 367 23.35 -1.79 -1.62
N PRO A 368 24.03 -2.41 -0.63
CA PRO A 368 25.49 -2.47 -0.57
C PRO A 368 26.12 -3.37 -1.65
N VAL A 369 25.32 -4.17 -2.36
CA VAL A 369 25.78 -4.98 -3.50
C VAL A 369 25.76 -4.10 -4.74
N LYS A 370 26.94 -3.87 -5.34
CA LYS A 370 27.20 -2.75 -6.26
C LYS A 370 26.19 -2.58 -7.40
N ASN A 371 25.77 -3.70 -7.97
CA ASN A 371 24.90 -3.74 -9.13
C ASN A 371 23.53 -4.39 -8.83
N LEU A 372 23.13 -4.47 -7.56
CA LEU A 372 21.81 -4.98 -7.17
C LEU A 372 20.98 -3.88 -6.49
N PHE A 373 19.73 -3.75 -6.92
CA PHE A 373 18.75 -2.80 -6.40
C PHE A 373 17.47 -3.53 -5.97
N LEU A 374 16.76 -2.95 -5.01
CA LEU A 374 15.45 -3.46 -4.56
C LEU A 374 14.33 -2.58 -5.11
N ALA A 375 13.20 -3.20 -5.43
CA ALA A 375 11.93 -2.52 -5.66
C ALA A 375 10.81 -3.35 -5.05
N GLY A 376 9.70 -2.71 -4.73
CA GLY A 376 8.57 -3.31 -4.03
C GLY A 376 8.05 -2.36 -2.97
N SER A 377 6.75 -2.42 -2.72
CA SER A 377 6.05 -1.56 -1.77
C SER A 377 6.61 -1.64 -0.34
N TYR A 378 7.17 -2.79 0.06
CA TYR A 378 7.88 -2.98 1.33
C TYR A 378 9.18 -2.16 1.48
N THR A 379 9.80 -1.73 0.38
CA THR A 379 11.02 -0.88 0.42
C THR A 379 10.69 0.53 0.90
N LYS A 380 11.68 1.32 1.31
CA LYS A 380 11.50 2.62 1.98
C LYS A 380 10.87 3.68 1.06
N GLN A 381 9.65 4.11 1.40
CA GLN A 381 8.89 5.19 0.76
C GLN A 381 7.68 5.59 1.64
N ASP A 382 7.05 6.73 1.37
CA ASP A 382 6.08 7.35 2.30
C ASP A 382 4.59 6.97 2.07
N TYR A 383 4.28 6.12 1.09
CA TYR A 383 2.93 5.68 0.71
C TYR A 383 2.58 4.28 1.23
N ILE A 384 3.18 3.85 2.36
CA ILE A 384 2.92 2.55 3.02
C ILE A 384 3.00 1.34 2.05
N ASP A 385 2.62 0.14 2.47
CA ASP A 385 2.55 -1.03 1.57
C ASP A 385 1.34 -0.94 0.61
N SER A 386 1.46 -0.11 -0.43
CA SER A 386 0.38 0.16 -1.39
C SER A 386 0.83 0.07 -2.85
N MET A 387 -0.14 0.14 -3.79
CA MET A 387 0.14 0.23 -5.23
C MET A 387 0.94 1.48 -5.60
N GLU A 388 0.69 2.61 -4.92
CA GLU A 388 1.47 3.84 -5.11
C GLU A 388 2.88 3.64 -4.58
N GLY A 389 3.03 3.03 -3.39
CA GLY A 389 4.33 2.66 -2.83
C GLY A 389 5.14 1.74 -3.74
N ALA A 390 4.50 0.75 -4.35
CA ALA A 390 5.12 -0.13 -5.35
C ALA A 390 5.60 0.66 -6.57
N SER A 391 4.77 1.56 -7.10
CA SER A 391 5.11 2.39 -8.26
C SER A 391 6.26 3.36 -7.96
N LEU A 392 6.23 4.01 -6.80
CA LEU A 392 7.27 4.93 -6.34
C LEU A 392 8.60 4.21 -6.09
N SER A 393 8.57 3.02 -5.49
CA SER A 393 9.78 2.22 -5.28
C SER A 393 10.48 1.87 -6.60
N GLY A 394 9.72 1.55 -7.66
CA GLY A 394 10.27 1.31 -8.99
C GLY A 394 10.93 2.55 -9.59
N ARG A 395 10.32 3.73 -9.41
CA ARG A 395 10.90 5.02 -9.83
C ARG A 395 12.19 5.32 -9.08
N GLN A 396 12.23 5.10 -7.77
CA GLN A 396 13.41 5.30 -6.94
C GLN A 396 14.55 4.36 -7.35
N ALA A 397 14.28 3.06 -7.51
CA ALA A 397 15.25 2.08 -8.00
C ALA A 397 15.81 2.49 -9.37
N SER A 398 14.94 2.90 -10.30
CA SER A 398 15.37 3.41 -11.61
C SER A 398 16.26 4.65 -11.51
N ALA A 399 15.99 5.56 -10.56
CA ALA A 399 16.81 6.74 -10.35
C ALA A 399 18.20 6.38 -9.82
N TYR A 400 18.29 5.42 -8.88
CA TYR A 400 19.57 4.93 -8.38
C TYR A 400 20.41 4.27 -9.48
N ILE A 401 19.80 3.44 -10.33
CA ILE A 401 20.49 2.82 -11.48
C ILE A 401 21.01 3.89 -12.44
N ARG A 402 20.18 4.91 -12.74
CA ARG A 402 20.59 6.02 -13.62
C ARG A 402 21.80 6.75 -13.06
N ASN A 403 21.80 7.03 -11.77
CA ASN A 403 22.89 7.77 -11.11
C ASN A 403 24.17 6.93 -11.00
N ALA A 404 24.05 5.60 -10.91
CA ALA A 404 25.19 4.67 -10.86
C ALA A 404 25.70 4.23 -12.24
N ARG A 405 25.17 4.79 -13.35
CA ARG A 405 25.42 4.29 -14.71
C ARG A 405 26.90 4.12 -15.04
N GLU A 406 27.72 5.12 -14.76
CA GLU A 406 29.15 5.11 -15.10
C GLU A 406 29.89 4.02 -14.32
N GLU A 407 29.61 3.88 -13.02
CA GLU A 407 30.16 2.83 -12.15
C GLU A 407 29.74 1.44 -12.63
N LEU A 408 28.48 1.25 -13.00
CA LEU A 408 27.96 -0.03 -13.49
C LEU A 408 28.60 -0.44 -14.83
N VAL A 409 28.80 0.50 -15.75
CA VAL A 409 29.49 0.26 -17.02
C VAL A 409 30.97 -0.09 -16.78
N ALA A 410 31.63 0.61 -15.86
CA ALA A 410 33.01 0.33 -15.50
C ALA A 410 33.15 -1.07 -14.87
N LEU A 411 32.25 -1.44 -13.96
CA LEU A 411 32.19 -2.76 -13.37
C LEU A 411 32.00 -3.85 -14.45
N GLY A 412 31.04 -3.67 -15.36
CA GLY A 412 30.81 -4.64 -16.45
C GLY A 412 32.05 -4.88 -17.32
N LYS A 413 32.82 -3.81 -17.64
CA LYS A 413 34.09 -3.93 -18.37
C LYS A 413 35.15 -4.70 -17.59
N GLN A 414 35.26 -4.43 -16.29
CA GLN A 414 36.21 -5.14 -15.42
C GLN A 414 35.89 -6.63 -15.37
N LEU A 415 34.62 -6.99 -15.17
CA LEU A 415 34.17 -8.38 -15.09
C LEU A 415 34.43 -9.15 -16.40
N ALA A 416 34.14 -8.54 -17.55
CA ALA A 416 34.42 -9.15 -18.85
C ALA A 416 35.93 -9.39 -19.09
N ALA A 417 36.78 -8.48 -18.60
CA ALA A 417 38.24 -8.64 -18.69
C ALA A 417 38.75 -9.79 -17.81
N PHE A 418 38.21 -9.94 -16.59
CA PHE A 418 38.54 -11.05 -15.70
C PHE A 418 38.11 -12.40 -16.26
N GLU A 419 36.89 -12.53 -16.79
CA GLU A 419 36.43 -13.78 -17.41
C GLU A 419 37.31 -14.15 -18.62
N SER A 420 37.75 -13.16 -19.40
CA SER A 420 38.65 -13.39 -20.55
C SER A 420 40.04 -13.87 -20.11
N GLN A 421 40.54 -13.41 -18.96
CA GLN A 421 41.82 -13.85 -18.40
C GLN A 421 41.73 -15.26 -17.79
N GLU A 422 40.65 -15.57 -17.05
CA GLU A 422 40.42 -16.94 -16.53
C GLU A 422 40.26 -17.97 -17.66
N LEU A 423 39.61 -17.61 -18.78
CA LEU A 423 39.51 -18.46 -19.97
C LEU A 423 40.87 -18.66 -20.68
N MET A 424 41.81 -17.72 -20.54
CA MET A 424 43.17 -17.85 -21.07
C MET A 424 44.11 -18.64 -20.15
N GLU A 425 43.86 -18.64 -18.84
CA GLU A 425 44.64 -19.36 -17.82
C GLU A 425 44.08 -20.76 -17.51
N ALA A 426 42.91 -21.12 -18.05
CA ALA A 426 42.38 -22.48 -17.98
C ALA A 426 43.35 -23.47 -18.67
N PRO A 427 43.85 -24.51 -17.98
CA PRO A 427 44.81 -25.42 -18.57
C PRO A 427 44.20 -26.15 -19.76
N THR A 428 44.79 -25.99 -20.93
CA THR A 428 44.60 -26.90 -22.06
C THR A 428 44.94 -28.30 -21.57
N THR A 429 43.92 -29.13 -21.33
CA THR A 429 44.09 -30.58 -21.22
C THR A 429 44.54 -31.09 -22.58
N THR A 430 45.85 -31.13 -22.77
CA THR A 430 46.50 -31.82 -23.88
C THR A 430 46.22 -33.32 -23.76
N ASN A 431 45.82 -33.88 -24.90
CA ASN A 431 45.71 -35.30 -25.24
C ASN A 431 46.51 -36.25 -24.34
N ASP A 432 45.85 -37.30 -23.84
CA ASP A 432 46.50 -38.59 -23.71
C ASP A 432 45.81 -39.58 -24.68
N GLU A 433 46.62 -40.05 -25.62
CA GLU A 433 46.33 -41.15 -26.53
C GLU A 433 46.07 -42.42 -25.70
N LEU A 434 44.90 -43.05 -25.89
CA LEU A 434 44.68 -44.42 -25.47
C LEU A 434 45.05 -45.35 -26.63
N SER A 435 46.29 -45.86 -26.54
CA SER A 435 46.78 -47.02 -27.25
C SER A 435 45.93 -48.27 -26.94
N LEU A 436 45.69 -49.06 -27.98
CA LEU A 436 45.22 -50.45 -27.95
C LEU A 436 45.88 -51.28 -26.84
N VAL A 437 45.08 -51.94 -26.00
CA VAL A 437 44.99 -53.42 -25.82
C VAL A 437 43.57 -53.76 -25.37
#